data_AF-A0A2Z3GXH2-F1
#
_entry.id   AF-A0A2Z3GXH2-F1
#
_cell.length_a   1.000
_cell.length_b   1.000
_cell.length_c   1.000
_cell.angle_alpha   90.00
_cell.angle_beta   90.00
_cell.angle_gamma   90.00
#
_symmetry.space_group_name_H-M   'P 1'
#
loop_
_entity.id
_entity.type
_entity.pdbx_description
1 polymer ?
#
loop_
_entity_poly.entity_id
_entity_poly.type
_entity_poly.pdbx_seq_one_letter_code
_entity_poly.pdbx_strand_id
1 'polypeptide(L)'
;MAPRPSVRRTRQRFGAADRVPAAVECPRAGGPVVTFEYPYALFLLAVPVLLLAWVWLREGRRVALPVDHGPPGRGTGWWVAVSCAESLLPLALAVAVLLCAGPRRLGEPIDKRKLTNIEICVDVSGSMNNPFGRATRYDGAMEAVTAFTSYRQGDAFGLTFFGNEVLHWCPLTTDVSAINCATPFMRPGQLPPWFGGTLIAKALRACKAELIKRPEGDRMIVLITDGDSQDFANGADAEVAEELKAEGITVFAVVIGNDRQFQNPIIRNGSVQTVTARTGGESFEAGDPNALATVFKRIDEMRRAETDKQIASTLDDFRPFCIAGLVLTGLAGFASFGLRYTPW
;
A
#
# COMPACT_ATOMS: atom_id res chain seq x y z
N MET A 1 2.56 63.75 32.26
CA MET A 1 1.51 62.79 32.69
C MET A 1 0.20 63.29 32.09
N ALA A 2 -0.20 62.72 30.96
CA ALA A 2 -1.43 63.03 30.24
C ALA A 2 -2.00 61.71 29.66
N PRO A 3 -3.31 61.45 29.77
CA PRO A 3 -3.87 60.13 29.49
C PRO A 3 -3.99 59.87 27.97
N ARG A 4 -3.66 58.64 27.55
CA ARG A 4 -3.81 58.16 26.17
C ARG A 4 -5.30 57.91 25.85
N PRO A 5 -5.77 58.21 24.62
CA PRO A 5 -7.13 57.88 24.19
C PRO A 5 -7.27 56.38 23.93
N SER A 6 -8.40 55.82 24.38
CA SER A 6 -8.78 54.42 24.24
C SER A 6 -9.22 54.09 22.81
N VAL A 7 -8.44 53.25 22.14
CA VAL A 7 -8.80 52.70 20.83
C VAL A 7 -9.88 51.63 21.02
N ARG A 8 -11.12 51.95 20.64
CA ARG A 8 -12.23 51.00 20.54
C ARG A 8 -11.90 49.95 19.48
N ARG A 9 -11.75 48.69 19.89
CA ARG A 9 -11.70 47.54 18.99
C ARG A 9 -13.08 47.28 18.41
N THR A 10 -13.28 47.66 17.16
CA THR A 10 -14.43 47.28 16.34
C THR A 10 -14.33 45.78 16.06
N ARG A 11 -15.21 44.97 16.69
CA ARG A 11 -15.40 43.56 16.34
C ARG A 11 -16.02 43.51 14.93
N GLN A 12 -15.20 43.30 13.91
CA GLN A 12 -15.68 42.83 12.62
C GLN A 12 -16.17 41.39 12.80
N ARG A 13 -17.50 41.22 12.73
CA ARG A 13 -18.15 39.93 12.53
C ARG A 13 -17.91 39.53 11.08
N PHE A 14 -16.89 38.70 10.84
CA PHE A 14 -16.80 37.98 9.58
C PHE A 14 -17.86 36.89 9.56
N GLY A 15 -18.67 36.93 8.51
CA GLY A 15 -19.81 36.07 8.30
C GLY A 15 -19.41 34.61 8.22
N ALA A 16 -20.27 33.78 8.80
CA ALA A 16 -20.30 32.35 8.65
C ALA A 16 -20.59 31.99 7.18
N ALA A 17 -19.55 31.62 6.44
CA ALA A 17 -19.67 30.94 5.15
C ALA A 17 -18.35 30.24 4.87
N ASP A 18 -18.17 29.06 5.45
CA ASP A 18 -17.43 27.95 4.86
C ASP A 18 -17.75 26.71 5.71
N ARG A 19 -18.92 26.15 5.42
CA ARG A 19 -19.25 24.79 5.86
C ARG A 19 -18.31 23.88 5.08
N VAL A 20 -17.32 23.33 5.77
CA VAL A 20 -16.63 22.10 5.37
C VAL A 20 -17.71 21.15 4.85
N PRO A 21 -17.68 20.69 3.58
CA PRO A 21 -18.63 19.70 3.13
C PRO A 21 -18.45 18.50 4.07
N ALA A 22 -19.55 18.14 4.74
CA ALA A 22 -19.60 17.03 5.66
C ALA A 22 -18.85 15.85 5.02
N ALA A 23 -17.84 15.34 5.73
CA ALA A 23 -17.24 14.07 5.41
C ALA A 23 -18.40 13.12 5.13
N VAL A 24 -18.44 12.57 3.92
CA VAL A 24 -19.41 11.53 3.56
C VAL A 24 -19.18 10.43 4.57
N GLU A 25 -20.04 10.37 5.59
CA GLU A 25 -20.04 9.28 6.55
C GLU A 25 -20.28 8.02 5.74
N CYS A 26 -19.19 7.28 5.51
CA CYS A 26 -19.28 5.91 5.05
C CYS A 26 -20.31 5.23 5.96
N PRO A 27 -21.33 4.56 5.42
CA PRO A 27 -22.27 3.83 6.24
C PRO A 27 -21.43 2.93 7.13
N ARG A 28 -21.53 3.11 8.46
CA ARG A 28 -20.90 2.22 9.44
C ARG A 28 -21.26 0.81 9.00
N ALA A 29 -20.28 0.12 8.40
CA ALA A 29 -20.45 -1.23 7.94
C ALA A 29 -21.02 -2.00 9.13
N GLY A 30 -22.15 -2.67 8.90
CA GLY A 30 -22.78 -3.51 9.90
C GLY A 30 -21.74 -4.44 10.52
N GLY A 31 -21.99 -4.86 11.77
CA GLY A 31 -21.10 -5.78 12.48
C GLY A 31 -20.65 -6.97 11.61
N PRO A 32 -19.54 -7.63 11.97
CA PRO A 32 -18.81 -8.53 11.09
C PRO A 32 -19.76 -9.49 10.36
N VAL A 33 -20.02 -9.22 9.08
CA VAL A 33 -20.90 -10.06 8.26
C VAL A 33 -20.13 -11.33 7.95
N VAL A 34 -20.51 -12.41 8.61
CA VAL A 34 -19.97 -13.75 8.33
C VAL A 34 -20.68 -14.26 7.08
N THR A 35 -19.89 -14.52 6.05
CA THR A 35 -20.31 -15.19 4.81
C THR A 35 -19.86 -16.65 4.87
N PHE A 36 -20.55 -17.54 4.16
CA PHE A 36 -20.17 -18.95 4.08
C PHE A 36 -19.73 -19.29 2.67
N GLU A 37 -18.63 -20.01 2.53
CA GLU A 37 -18.14 -20.49 1.23
C GLU A 37 -19.08 -21.53 0.62
N TYR A 38 -19.65 -22.38 1.47
CA TYR A 38 -20.53 -23.47 1.06
C TYR A 38 -21.89 -23.36 1.75
N PRO A 39 -22.80 -22.48 1.27
CA PRO A 39 -24.09 -22.25 1.92
C PRO A 39 -24.97 -23.51 1.95
N TYR A 40 -24.77 -24.44 1.03
CA TYR A 40 -25.48 -25.72 1.01
C TYR A 40 -25.10 -26.65 2.17
N ALA A 41 -23.91 -26.50 2.78
CA ALA A 41 -23.52 -27.28 3.95
C ALA A 41 -24.40 -26.95 5.17
N LEU A 42 -25.06 -25.78 5.20
CA LEU A 42 -26.00 -25.40 6.25
C LEU A 42 -27.25 -26.29 6.29
N PHE A 43 -27.63 -26.94 5.19
CA PHE A 43 -28.73 -27.93 5.22
C PHE A 43 -28.41 -29.11 6.15
N LEU A 44 -27.14 -29.43 6.35
CA LEU A 44 -26.71 -30.50 7.25
C LEU A 44 -26.97 -30.15 8.74
N LEU A 45 -27.25 -28.88 9.05
CA LEU A 45 -27.66 -28.42 10.38
C LEU A 45 -29.05 -28.97 10.78
N ALA A 46 -29.83 -29.50 9.83
CA ALA A 46 -31.05 -30.24 10.14
C ALA A 46 -30.78 -31.47 11.03
N VAL A 47 -29.64 -32.15 10.84
CA VAL A 47 -29.27 -33.36 11.60
C VAL A 47 -29.10 -33.06 13.11
N PRO A 48 -28.27 -32.10 13.54
CA PRO A 48 -28.15 -31.77 14.97
C PRO A 48 -29.44 -31.20 15.55
N VAL A 49 -30.25 -30.47 14.77
CA VAL A 49 -31.56 -29.97 15.24
C VAL A 49 -32.53 -31.12 15.51
N LEU A 50 -32.60 -32.11 14.60
CA LEU A 50 -33.42 -33.30 14.81
C LEU A 50 -32.95 -34.14 16.00
N LEU A 51 -31.63 -34.26 16.21
CA LEU A 51 -31.08 -34.92 17.39
C LEU A 51 -31.40 -34.19 18.69
N LEU A 52 -31.32 -32.85 18.71
CA LEU A 52 -31.76 -32.04 19.85
C LEU A 52 -33.26 -32.23 20.10
N ALA A 53 -34.08 -32.10 19.07
CA ALA A 53 -35.52 -32.31 19.18
C ALA A 53 -35.82 -33.72 19.74
N TRP A 54 -35.14 -34.75 19.27
CA TRP A 54 -35.30 -36.12 19.76
C TRP A 54 -34.86 -36.30 21.22
N VAL A 55 -33.79 -35.64 21.67
CA VAL A 55 -33.37 -35.67 23.09
C VAL A 55 -34.44 -35.09 24.00
N TRP A 56 -35.10 -34.00 23.57
CA TRP A 56 -36.08 -33.27 24.39
C TRP A 56 -37.53 -33.75 24.24
N LEU A 57 -37.92 -34.27 23.07
CA LEU A 57 -39.25 -34.84 22.80
C LEU A 57 -39.39 -36.28 23.26
N ARG A 58 -38.29 -36.94 23.65
CA ARG A 58 -38.33 -38.28 24.23
C ARG A 58 -38.86 -38.22 25.65
N GLU A 59 -40.10 -38.66 25.81
CA GLU A 59 -40.66 -38.93 27.12
C GLU A 59 -40.02 -40.20 27.74
N GLY A 60 -39.61 -40.12 29.01
CA GLY A 60 -39.43 -41.32 29.83
C GLY A 60 -38.00 -41.81 30.11
N ARG A 61 -37.05 -40.95 30.46
CA ARG A 61 -35.84 -41.42 31.17
C ARG A 61 -36.15 -41.62 32.66
N ARG A 62 -36.31 -42.87 33.09
CA ARG A 62 -36.08 -43.25 34.49
C ARG A 62 -34.57 -43.16 34.72
N VAL A 63 -34.11 -42.06 35.31
CA VAL A 63 -32.71 -41.93 35.69
C VAL A 63 -32.51 -42.79 36.94
N ALA A 64 -32.08 -44.03 36.75
CA ALA A 64 -31.58 -44.87 37.84
C ALA A 64 -30.09 -44.54 38.02
N LEU A 65 -29.75 -43.79 39.07
CA LEU A 65 -28.36 -43.57 39.43
C LEU A 65 -27.81 -44.83 40.13
N PRO A 66 -26.52 -45.16 39.99
CA PRO A 66 -25.89 -46.28 40.70
C PRO A 66 -25.74 -46.03 42.22
N VAL A 67 -26.20 -44.88 42.70
CA VAL A 67 -26.11 -44.44 44.08
C VAL A 67 -27.52 -44.38 44.63
N ASP A 68 -28.09 -45.55 44.92
CA ASP A 68 -29.11 -45.80 45.96
C ASP A 68 -29.94 -47.04 45.62
N HIS A 69 -30.09 -47.93 46.60
CA HIS A 69 -31.09 -49.01 46.60
C HIS A 69 -32.53 -48.49 46.84
N GLY A 70 -32.85 -47.30 46.32
CA GLY A 70 -34.17 -46.68 46.42
C GLY A 70 -34.87 -46.61 45.06
N PRO A 71 -36.21 -46.63 44.99
CA PRO A 71 -36.92 -46.49 43.72
C PRO A 71 -36.57 -45.15 43.07
N PRO A 72 -36.25 -45.10 41.76
CA PRO A 72 -35.81 -43.89 41.10
C PRO A 72 -36.92 -42.84 41.12
N GLY A 73 -36.72 -41.78 41.91
CA GLY A 73 -37.64 -40.65 41.97
C GLY A 73 -37.70 -39.93 40.62
N ARG A 74 -38.91 -39.57 40.19
CA ARG A 74 -39.16 -38.66 39.05
C ARG A 74 -38.74 -37.23 39.43
N GLY A 75 -37.44 -37.00 39.58
CA GLY A 75 -36.90 -35.66 39.78
C GLY A 75 -36.78 -34.95 38.45
N THR A 76 -37.70 -34.02 38.14
CA THR A 76 -37.67 -33.19 36.92
C THR A 76 -36.31 -32.51 36.71
N GLY A 77 -35.61 -32.11 37.79
CA GLY A 77 -34.30 -31.46 37.72
C GLY A 77 -33.17 -32.38 37.22
N TRP A 78 -33.15 -33.65 37.59
CA TRP A 78 -32.14 -34.61 37.13
C TRP A 78 -32.34 -35.01 35.67
N TRP A 79 -33.61 -35.10 35.23
CA TRP A 79 -33.94 -35.28 33.82
C TRP A 79 -33.43 -34.11 32.97
N VAL A 80 -33.58 -32.87 33.44
CA VAL A 80 -33.03 -31.68 32.76
C VAL A 80 -31.50 -31.72 32.71
N ALA A 81 -30.82 -32.03 33.82
CA ALA A 81 -29.36 -32.09 33.86
C ALA A 81 -28.78 -33.12 32.88
N VAL A 82 -29.38 -34.32 32.83
CA VAL A 82 -28.98 -35.39 31.91
C VAL A 82 -29.29 -35.00 30.46
N SER A 83 -30.42 -34.35 30.19
CA SER A 83 -30.79 -33.90 28.84
C SER A 83 -29.88 -32.77 28.34
N CYS A 84 -29.44 -31.86 29.22
CA CYS A 84 -28.44 -30.84 28.92
C CYS A 84 -27.08 -31.48 28.56
N ALA A 85 -26.64 -32.51 29.30
CA ALA A 85 -25.40 -33.22 29.01
C ALA A 85 -25.43 -33.94 27.65
N GLU A 86 -26.55 -34.60 27.31
CA GLU A 86 -26.73 -35.22 25.99
C GLU A 86 -26.83 -34.20 24.85
N SER A 87 -27.33 -32.98 25.13
CA SER A 87 -27.45 -31.90 24.14
C SER A 87 -26.10 -31.32 23.70
N LEU A 88 -25.04 -31.53 24.47
CA LEU A 88 -23.68 -31.06 24.13
C LEU A 88 -23.13 -31.71 22.85
N LEU A 89 -23.47 -32.97 22.59
CA LEU A 89 -22.95 -33.71 21.42
C LEU A 89 -23.61 -33.26 20.10
N PRO A 90 -24.95 -33.11 20.01
CA PRO A 90 -25.59 -32.44 18.88
C PRO A 90 -25.12 -30.99 18.67
N LEU A 91 -24.86 -30.24 19.76
CA LEU A 91 -24.38 -28.87 19.65
C LEU A 91 -22.93 -28.81 19.11
N ALA A 92 -22.06 -29.73 19.55
CA ALA A 92 -20.72 -29.89 18.97
C ALA A 92 -20.77 -30.28 17.49
N LEU A 93 -21.71 -31.16 17.11
CA LEU A 93 -21.96 -31.49 15.70
C LEU A 93 -22.42 -30.27 14.89
N ALA A 94 -23.30 -29.42 15.44
CA ALA A 94 -23.72 -28.18 14.79
C ALA A 94 -22.54 -27.24 14.54
N VAL A 95 -21.62 -27.11 15.50
CA VAL A 95 -20.38 -26.33 15.31
C VAL A 95 -19.46 -26.95 14.26
N ALA A 96 -19.35 -28.27 14.20
CA ALA A 96 -18.57 -28.96 13.16
C ALA A 96 -19.15 -28.71 11.75
N VAL A 97 -20.49 -28.69 11.61
CA VAL A 97 -21.17 -28.32 10.35
C VAL A 97 -20.86 -26.89 9.96
N LEU A 98 -20.90 -25.95 10.92
CA LEU A 98 -20.55 -24.55 10.68
C LEU A 98 -19.10 -24.38 10.23
N LEU A 99 -18.16 -25.15 10.79
CA LEU A 99 -16.76 -25.18 10.33
C LEU A 99 -16.65 -25.71 8.89
N CYS A 100 -17.36 -26.78 8.56
CA CYS A 100 -17.37 -27.35 7.20
C CYS A 100 -18.01 -26.40 6.16
N ALA A 101 -18.94 -25.53 6.58
CA ALA A 101 -19.53 -24.51 5.73
C ALA A 101 -18.55 -23.37 5.36
N GLY A 102 -17.38 -23.31 5.99
CA GLY A 102 -16.32 -22.35 5.71
C GLY A 102 -16.74 -20.92 6.09
N PRO A 103 -16.78 -20.56 7.38
CA PRO A 103 -17.11 -19.21 7.81
C PRO A 103 -16.00 -18.25 7.40
N ARG A 104 -16.32 -17.34 6.51
CA ARG A 104 -15.43 -16.30 6.00
C ARG A 104 -15.92 -14.94 6.46
N ARG A 105 -15.00 -14.09 6.89
CA ARG A 105 -15.28 -12.67 7.10
C ARG A 105 -14.71 -11.89 5.93
N LEU A 106 -15.41 -10.82 5.57
CA LEU A 106 -14.80 -9.80 4.72
C LEU A 106 -13.66 -9.17 5.53
N GLY A 107 -12.44 -9.32 5.06
CA GLY A 107 -11.31 -8.60 5.60
C GLY A 107 -11.45 -7.11 5.34
N GLU A 108 -10.61 -6.30 5.98
CA GLU A 108 -10.44 -4.94 5.53
C GLU A 108 -9.85 -4.95 4.11
N PRO A 109 -10.27 -4.05 3.20
CA PRO A 109 -9.60 -3.89 1.92
C PRO A 109 -8.12 -3.63 2.18
N ILE A 110 -7.28 -4.61 1.87
CA ILE A 110 -5.84 -4.39 1.88
C ILE A 110 -5.56 -3.63 0.59
N ASP A 111 -5.27 -2.34 0.72
CA ASP A 111 -4.72 -1.54 -0.37
C ASP A 111 -3.43 -2.20 -0.83
N LYS A 112 -3.51 -3.08 -1.83
CA LYS A 112 -2.33 -3.53 -2.56
C LYS A 112 -1.81 -2.29 -3.28
N ARG A 113 -0.86 -1.60 -2.64
CA ARG A 113 -0.16 -0.46 -3.24
C ARG A 113 0.31 -0.88 -4.63
N LYS A 114 -0.18 -0.20 -5.67
CA LYS A 114 0.46 -0.27 -6.99
C LYS A 114 1.90 0.17 -6.79
N LEU A 115 2.82 -0.73 -7.09
CA LEU A 115 4.26 -0.46 -6.97
C LEU A 115 4.63 0.54 -8.06
N THR A 116 5.12 1.72 -7.68
CA THR A 116 5.60 2.70 -8.65
C THR A 116 7.02 2.31 -9.08
N ASN A 117 7.23 2.21 -10.39
CA ASN A 117 8.54 1.98 -10.99
C ASN A 117 9.16 3.34 -11.34
N ILE A 118 10.29 3.64 -10.69
CA ILE A 118 10.95 4.94 -10.78
C ILE A 118 12.36 4.71 -11.34
N GLU A 119 12.61 5.22 -12.55
CA GLU A 119 13.94 5.19 -13.15
C GLU A 119 14.65 6.53 -12.91
N ILE A 120 15.75 6.50 -12.18
CA ILE A 120 16.56 7.68 -11.89
C ILE A 120 17.66 7.76 -12.95
N CYS A 121 17.65 8.86 -13.70
CA CYS A 121 18.58 9.10 -14.80
C CYS A 121 19.52 10.24 -14.42
N VAL A 122 20.80 9.94 -14.16
CA VAL A 122 21.79 10.90 -13.65
C VAL A 122 22.82 11.25 -14.71
N ASP A 123 22.99 12.54 -14.95
CA ASP A 123 24.00 13.08 -15.84
C ASP A 123 25.39 12.94 -15.24
N VAL A 124 26.34 12.45 -16.03
CA VAL A 124 27.76 12.33 -15.64
C VAL A 124 28.69 12.99 -16.65
N SER A 125 28.17 13.95 -17.42
CA SER A 125 28.95 14.81 -18.31
C SER A 125 30.02 15.61 -17.56
N GLY A 126 30.99 16.14 -18.31
CA GLY A 126 32.11 16.87 -17.70
C GLY A 126 31.69 18.08 -16.87
N SER A 127 30.53 18.69 -17.16
CA SER A 127 29.99 19.83 -16.41
C SER A 127 29.45 19.43 -15.03
N MET A 128 29.15 18.15 -14.80
CA MET A 128 28.74 17.63 -13.49
C MET A 128 29.89 17.55 -12.47
N ASN A 129 31.13 17.72 -12.94
CA ASN A 129 32.31 17.91 -12.08
C ASN A 129 32.44 19.33 -11.52
N ASN A 130 31.61 20.28 -11.98
CA ASN A 130 31.65 21.65 -11.49
C ASN A 130 31.25 21.72 -10.00
N PRO A 131 31.77 22.71 -9.26
CA PRO A 131 31.45 22.89 -7.84
C PRO A 131 29.98 23.30 -7.66
N PHE A 132 29.33 22.67 -6.69
CA PHE A 132 27.99 22.96 -6.19
C PHE A 132 28.06 23.11 -4.66
N GLY A 133 28.14 24.35 -4.19
CA GLY A 133 28.40 24.65 -2.78
C GLY A 133 29.78 24.15 -2.34
N ARG A 134 29.81 23.15 -1.43
CA ARG A 134 31.05 22.55 -0.89
C ARG A 134 31.45 21.24 -1.58
N ALA A 135 30.62 20.71 -2.47
CA ALA A 135 30.83 19.44 -3.17
C ALA A 135 30.74 19.64 -4.70
N THR A 136 30.76 18.57 -5.49
CA THR A 136 30.49 18.63 -6.94
C THR A 136 28.99 18.55 -7.22
N ARG A 137 28.54 18.99 -8.41
CA ARG A 137 27.14 18.81 -8.86
C ARG A 137 26.73 17.34 -8.83
N TYR A 138 27.62 16.44 -9.24
CA TYR A 138 27.40 14.99 -9.14
C TYR A 138 27.19 14.51 -7.70
N ASP A 139 28.04 14.93 -6.76
CA ASP A 139 27.89 14.52 -5.35
C ASP A 139 26.55 15.04 -4.78
N GLY A 140 26.15 16.27 -5.11
CA GLY A 140 24.84 16.82 -4.73
C GLY A 140 23.65 16.07 -5.37
N ALA A 141 23.78 15.65 -6.63
CA ALA A 141 22.78 14.81 -7.30
C ALA A 141 22.60 13.48 -6.56
N MET A 142 23.70 12.78 -6.25
CA MET A 142 23.65 11.48 -5.58
C MET A 142 23.18 11.57 -4.12
N GLU A 143 23.47 12.68 -3.42
CA GLU A 143 22.90 12.96 -2.11
C GLU A 143 21.37 13.12 -2.19
N ALA A 144 20.87 13.87 -3.17
CA ALA A 144 19.44 14.02 -3.41
C ALA A 144 18.76 12.68 -3.79
N VAL A 145 19.41 11.87 -4.62
CA VAL A 145 18.95 10.51 -4.95
C VAL A 145 18.87 9.63 -3.71
N THR A 146 19.91 9.65 -2.87
CA THR A 146 19.95 8.86 -1.63
C THR A 146 18.85 9.31 -0.65
N ALA A 147 18.62 10.62 -0.53
CA ALA A 147 17.53 11.16 0.28
C ALA A 147 16.15 10.78 -0.28
N PHE A 148 15.99 10.82 -1.60
CA PHE A 148 14.77 10.45 -2.32
C PHE A 148 14.41 8.97 -2.11
N THR A 149 15.36 8.06 -2.31
CA THR A 149 15.14 6.62 -2.14
C THR A 149 14.95 6.22 -0.67
N SER A 150 15.63 6.90 0.27
CA SER A 150 15.48 6.63 1.71
C SER A 150 14.13 7.07 2.27
N TYR A 151 13.54 8.14 1.70
CA TYR A 151 12.23 8.64 2.11
C TYR A 151 11.07 7.73 1.66
N ARG A 152 11.23 7.04 0.53
CA ARG A 152 10.17 6.23 -0.10
C ARG A 152 10.31 4.75 0.23
N GLN A 153 9.27 4.16 0.84
CA GLN A 153 9.19 2.73 1.10
C GLN A 153 8.09 2.07 0.25
N GLY A 154 8.44 0.97 -0.43
CA GLY A 154 7.52 0.15 -1.23
C GLY A 154 7.51 0.42 -2.73
N ASP A 155 8.48 1.19 -3.23
CA ASP A 155 8.64 1.52 -4.65
C ASP A 155 9.80 0.73 -5.22
N ALA A 156 9.83 0.53 -6.54
CA ALA A 156 11.04 0.06 -7.19
C ALA A 156 11.78 1.21 -7.84
N PHE A 157 13.09 1.21 -7.64
CA PHE A 157 14.00 2.21 -8.15
C PHE A 157 15.00 1.56 -9.09
N GLY A 158 15.24 2.20 -10.22
CA GLY A 158 16.36 1.91 -11.12
C GLY A 158 17.30 3.11 -11.16
N LEU A 159 18.56 2.85 -11.49
CA LEU A 159 19.58 3.87 -11.61
C LEU A 159 20.31 3.72 -12.93
N THR A 160 20.21 4.76 -13.74
CA THR A 160 20.85 4.87 -15.04
C THR A 160 21.72 6.11 -15.07
N PHE A 161 22.96 5.97 -15.52
CA PHE A 161 23.85 7.09 -15.78
C PHE A 161 23.92 7.36 -17.27
N PHE A 162 24.01 8.62 -17.65
CA PHE A 162 24.12 8.99 -19.05
C PHE A 162 25.15 10.09 -19.30
N GLY A 163 25.70 10.04 -20.50
CA GLY A 163 26.52 11.08 -21.09
C GLY A 163 26.39 11.02 -22.60
N ASN A 164 27.46 10.64 -23.31
CA ASN A 164 27.38 10.26 -24.74
C ASN A 164 26.78 8.86 -24.96
N GLU A 165 26.91 8.00 -23.96
CA GLU A 165 26.32 6.67 -23.93
C GLU A 165 25.47 6.53 -22.66
N VAL A 166 24.66 5.48 -22.62
CA VAL A 166 23.78 5.20 -21.49
C VAL A 166 24.26 3.93 -20.79
N LEU A 167 24.36 3.99 -19.47
CA LEU A 167 24.75 2.87 -18.63
C LEU A 167 23.68 2.61 -17.57
N HIS A 168 22.95 1.51 -17.73
CA HIS A 168 22.05 1.00 -16.68
C HIS A 168 22.89 0.39 -15.56
N TRP A 169 23.02 1.10 -14.45
CA TRP A 169 23.83 0.66 -13.32
C TRP A 169 23.07 -0.31 -12.42
N CYS A 170 21.83 0.04 -12.09
CA CYS A 170 20.96 -0.78 -11.27
C CYS A 170 19.63 -0.98 -11.99
N PRO A 171 19.23 -2.23 -12.32
CA PRO A 171 17.89 -2.49 -12.81
C PRO A 171 16.86 -2.19 -11.72
N LEU A 172 15.60 -2.01 -12.11
CA LEU A 172 14.50 -1.73 -11.17
C LEU A 172 14.47 -2.73 -9.99
N THR A 173 14.78 -2.25 -8.81
CA THR A 173 14.86 -3.03 -7.57
C THR A 173 14.13 -2.34 -6.44
N THR A 174 13.56 -3.11 -5.52
CA THR A 174 13.02 -2.59 -4.25
C THR A 174 14.11 -2.41 -3.19
N ASP A 175 15.31 -2.95 -3.45
CA ASP A 175 16.45 -2.81 -2.55
C ASP A 175 17.21 -1.50 -2.79
N VAL A 176 16.92 -0.52 -1.94
CA VAL A 176 17.54 0.81 -1.98
C VAL A 176 19.06 0.75 -1.71
N SER A 177 19.55 -0.27 -1.01
CA SER A 177 20.98 -0.35 -0.68
C SER A 177 21.87 -0.48 -1.92
N ALA A 178 21.39 -1.16 -2.96
CA ALA A 178 22.10 -1.32 -4.23
C ALA A 178 22.36 0.02 -4.93
N ILE A 179 21.42 0.96 -4.84
CA ILE A 179 21.53 2.31 -5.43
C ILE A 179 22.53 3.16 -4.64
N ASN A 180 22.50 3.07 -3.32
CA ASN A 180 23.42 3.83 -2.45
C ASN A 180 24.89 3.41 -2.65
N CYS A 181 25.13 2.16 -3.06
CA CYS A 181 26.46 1.68 -3.39
C CYS A 181 27.00 2.21 -4.74
N ALA A 182 26.18 2.85 -5.58
CA ALA A 182 26.58 3.32 -6.92
C ALA A 182 27.41 4.62 -6.91
N THR A 183 27.17 5.48 -5.92
CA THR A 183 27.73 6.83 -5.81
C THR A 183 29.24 6.95 -6.07
N PRO A 184 30.12 6.09 -5.50
CA PRO A 184 31.56 6.27 -5.68
C PRO A 184 32.08 5.90 -7.07
N PHE A 185 31.36 5.07 -7.85
CA PHE A 185 31.89 4.46 -9.08
C PHE A 185 31.70 5.29 -10.34
N MET A 186 30.67 6.13 -10.39
CA MET A 186 30.25 6.83 -11.60
C MET A 186 30.59 8.33 -11.58
N ARG A 187 31.65 8.69 -10.84
CA ARG A 187 32.14 10.06 -10.76
C ARG A 187 32.63 10.53 -12.14
N PRO A 188 32.17 11.70 -12.65
CA PRO A 188 32.56 12.21 -13.97
C PRO A 188 34.07 12.25 -14.21
N GLY A 189 34.86 12.60 -13.18
CA GLY A 189 36.32 12.65 -13.28
C GLY A 189 37.03 11.31 -13.40
N GLN A 190 36.35 10.18 -13.19
CA GLN A 190 36.90 8.82 -13.34
C GLN A 190 36.42 8.14 -14.64
N LEU A 191 35.48 8.76 -15.36
CA LEU A 191 34.91 8.19 -16.56
C LEU A 191 35.82 8.42 -17.78
N PRO A 192 35.76 7.53 -18.79
CA PRO A 192 36.51 7.72 -20.02
C PRO A 192 36.14 9.03 -20.72
N PRO A 193 37.09 9.73 -21.37
CA PRO A 193 36.83 11.00 -22.03
C PRO A 193 35.69 10.98 -23.07
N TRP A 194 35.48 9.83 -23.73
CA TRP A 194 34.41 9.66 -24.71
C TRP A 194 33.01 9.58 -24.09
N PHE A 195 32.87 9.48 -22.77
CA PHE A 195 31.59 9.45 -22.07
C PHE A 195 31.13 10.84 -21.58
N GLY A 196 31.93 11.89 -21.77
CA GLY A 196 31.74 13.18 -21.10
C GLY A 196 30.78 14.20 -21.74
N GLY A 197 30.06 13.87 -22.82
CA GLY A 197 29.01 14.73 -23.39
C GLY A 197 27.62 14.43 -22.83
N THR A 198 26.55 14.97 -23.44
CA THR A 198 25.20 14.94 -22.87
C THR A 198 24.12 14.66 -23.93
N LEU A 199 23.61 13.42 -23.97
CA LEU A 199 22.53 12.97 -24.86
C LEU A 199 21.28 12.56 -24.05
N ILE A 200 20.42 13.53 -23.76
CA ILE A 200 19.24 13.31 -22.90
C ILE A 200 18.16 12.52 -23.65
N ALA A 201 17.91 12.81 -24.92
CA ALA A 201 16.90 12.07 -25.70
C ALA A 201 17.24 10.57 -25.76
N LYS A 202 18.51 10.24 -25.96
CA LYS A 202 18.98 8.84 -25.94
C LYS A 202 18.79 8.19 -24.56
N ALA A 203 19.13 8.91 -23.49
CA ALA A 203 18.97 8.43 -22.12
C ALA A 203 17.50 8.16 -21.77
N LEU A 204 16.59 9.08 -22.11
CA LEU A 204 15.16 8.91 -21.87
C LEU A 204 14.57 7.70 -22.62
N ARG A 205 14.98 7.47 -23.86
CA ARG A 205 14.56 6.29 -24.64
C ARG A 205 15.08 4.98 -24.02
N ALA A 206 16.29 4.98 -23.47
CA ALA A 206 16.84 3.82 -22.77
C ALA A 206 16.09 3.54 -21.46
N CYS A 207 15.81 4.58 -20.66
CA CYS A 207 14.97 4.47 -19.46
C CYS A 207 13.56 3.95 -19.78
N LYS A 208 12.96 4.43 -20.88
CA LYS A 208 11.70 3.91 -21.41
C LYS A 208 11.77 2.41 -21.67
N ALA A 209 12.82 1.94 -22.34
CA ALA A 209 13.00 0.53 -22.66
C ALA A 209 13.11 -0.35 -21.39
N GLU A 210 13.72 0.14 -20.31
CA GLU A 210 13.76 -0.58 -19.02
C GLU A 210 12.40 -0.58 -18.31
N LEU A 211 11.72 0.57 -18.26
CA LEU A 211 10.41 0.70 -17.59
C LEU A 211 9.33 -0.16 -18.24
N ILE A 212 9.34 -0.30 -19.57
CA ILE A 212 8.34 -1.11 -20.31
C ILE A 212 8.48 -2.61 -20.01
N LYS A 213 9.67 -3.10 -19.61
CA LYS A 213 9.86 -4.51 -19.22
C LYS A 213 9.02 -4.90 -18.01
N ARG A 214 8.57 -3.93 -17.20
CA ARG A 214 7.56 -4.14 -16.17
C ARG A 214 6.18 -3.69 -16.66
N PRO A 215 5.24 -4.63 -16.90
CA PRO A 215 3.90 -4.30 -17.35
C PRO A 215 3.02 -3.70 -16.25
N GLU A 216 3.36 -3.94 -14.97
CA GLU A 216 2.55 -3.53 -13.83
C GLU A 216 3.16 -2.32 -13.11
N GLY A 217 2.28 -1.41 -12.67
CA GLY A 217 2.63 -0.25 -11.86
C GLY A 217 2.89 1.02 -12.66
N ASP A 218 2.77 2.16 -11.98
CA ASP A 218 2.99 3.48 -12.58
C ASP A 218 4.47 3.62 -12.95
N ARG A 219 4.74 4.34 -14.04
CA ARG A 219 6.09 4.51 -14.58
C ARG A 219 6.51 5.97 -14.52
N MET A 220 7.69 6.20 -13.98
CA MET A 220 8.22 7.55 -13.81
C MET A 220 9.71 7.59 -14.09
N ILE A 221 10.16 8.67 -14.71
CA ILE A 221 11.58 8.98 -14.90
C ILE A 221 11.90 10.23 -14.08
N VAL A 222 12.96 10.16 -13.27
CA VAL A 222 13.56 11.32 -12.60
C VAL A 222 14.89 11.62 -13.25
N LEU A 223 14.92 12.67 -14.07
CA LEU A 223 16.11 13.14 -14.77
C LEU A 223 16.86 14.14 -13.89
N ILE A 224 18.16 13.96 -13.71
CA ILE A 224 19.03 14.91 -13.00
C ILE A 224 20.14 15.33 -13.96
N THR A 225 20.17 16.60 -14.35
CA THR A 225 21.07 17.14 -15.38
C THR A 225 21.35 18.61 -15.14
N ASP A 226 22.32 19.22 -15.81
CA ASP A 226 22.49 20.68 -15.83
C ASP A 226 21.75 21.37 -16.99
N GLY A 227 21.06 20.58 -17.84
CA GLY A 227 20.06 21.06 -18.79
C GLY A 227 20.56 21.34 -20.20
N ASP A 228 21.84 21.11 -20.50
CA ASP A 228 22.40 21.30 -21.83
C ASP A 228 22.54 19.96 -22.55
N SER A 229 21.87 19.78 -23.68
CA SER A 229 21.93 18.53 -24.45
C SER A 229 22.03 18.77 -25.94
N GLN A 230 22.87 17.95 -26.57
CA GLN A 230 23.20 18.07 -27.99
C GLN A 230 22.17 17.39 -28.91
N ASP A 231 21.35 16.48 -28.39
CA ASP A 231 20.41 15.66 -29.18
C ASP A 231 18.98 16.19 -29.24
N PHE A 232 18.67 17.29 -28.55
CA PHE A 232 17.38 17.96 -28.64
C PHE A 232 17.21 18.91 -29.83
N ALA A 233 18.19 18.94 -30.74
CA ALA A 233 18.08 19.72 -31.97
C ALA A 233 16.88 19.27 -32.84
N ASN A 234 16.34 20.20 -33.63
CA ASN A 234 15.29 19.95 -34.64
C ASN A 234 13.95 19.39 -34.09
N GLY A 235 13.61 19.63 -32.82
CA GLY A 235 12.32 19.23 -32.25
C GLY A 235 12.27 17.79 -31.72
N ALA A 236 13.42 17.13 -31.57
CA ALA A 236 13.51 15.80 -30.98
C ALA A 236 13.02 15.75 -29.52
N ASP A 237 13.03 16.90 -28.82
CA ASP A 237 12.47 17.04 -27.47
C ASP A 237 10.96 16.77 -27.43
N ALA A 238 10.22 17.33 -28.38
CA ALA A 238 8.79 17.09 -28.52
C ALA A 238 8.48 15.63 -28.88
N GLU A 239 9.26 15.04 -29.80
CA GLU A 239 9.07 13.65 -30.23
C GLU A 239 9.26 12.67 -29.07
N VAL A 240 10.36 12.79 -28.32
CA VAL A 240 10.65 11.95 -27.15
C VAL A 240 9.56 12.10 -26.09
N ALA A 241 9.04 13.32 -25.88
CA ALA A 241 7.99 13.55 -24.92
C ALA A 241 6.68 12.83 -25.29
N GLU A 242 6.29 12.84 -26.57
CA GLU A 242 5.11 12.11 -27.04
C GLU A 242 5.33 10.58 -26.96
N GLU A 243 6.55 10.10 -27.27
CA GLU A 243 6.91 8.68 -27.11
C GLU A 243 6.74 8.20 -25.66
N LEU A 244 7.18 9.01 -24.68
CA LEU A 244 7.08 8.69 -23.26
C LEU A 244 5.64 8.75 -22.77
N LYS A 245 4.90 9.77 -23.21
CA LYS A 245 3.49 9.95 -22.87
C LYS A 245 2.62 8.80 -23.39
N ALA A 246 2.89 8.31 -24.61
CA ALA A 246 2.19 7.18 -25.19
C ALA A 246 2.32 5.90 -24.33
N GLU A 247 3.43 5.75 -23.61
CA GLU A 247 3.72 4.63 -22.71
C GLU A 247 3.30 4.89 -21.25
N GLY A 248 2.63 6.02 -20.98
CA GLY A 248 2.19 6.42 -19.65
C GLY A 248 3.34 6.78 -18.70
N ILE A 249 4.47 7.24 -19.23
CA ILE A 249 5.66 7.58 -18.44
C ILE A 249 5.69 9.09 -18.16
N THR A 250 5.67 9.44 -16.88
CA THR A 250 5.81 10.84 -16.43
C THR A 250 7.27 11.19 -16.17
N VAL A 251 7.76 12.32 -16.70
CA VAL A 251 9.15 12.75 -16.51
C VAL A 251 9.22 13.94 -15.57
N PHE A 252 10.03 13.81 -14.52
CA PHE A 252 10.44 14.93 -13.66
C PHE A 252 11.90 15.25 -13.91
N ALA A 253 12.26 16.52 -13.93
CA ALA A 253 13.63 16.95 -14.12
C ALA A 253 14.12 17.78 -12.93
N VAL A 254 15.34 17.50 -12.47
CA VAL A 254 16.08 18.30 -11.50
C VAL A 254 17.27 18.89 -12.22
N VAL A 255 17.23 20.20 -12.44
CA VAL A 255 18.24 20.94 -13.18
C VAL A 255 19.24 21.54 -12.21
N ILE A 256 20.49 21.09 -12.28
CA ILE A 256 21.60 21.53 -11.42
C ILE A 256 22.42 22.62 -12.15
N GLY A 257 22.04 23.87 -11.94
CA GLY A 257 22.72 25.04 -12.52
C GLY A 257 23.11 26.07 -11.46
N ASN A 258 23.80 27.12 -11.89
CA ASN A 258 24.05 28.29 -11.06
C ASN A 258 22.94 29.31 -11.35
N ASP A 259 22.49 30.13 -10.38
CA ASP A 259 21.40 31.12 -10.54
C ASP A 259 21.44 31.93 -11.85
N ARG A 260 22.64 32.26 -12.36
CA ARG A 260 22.84 32.99 -13.62
C ARG A 260 22.49 32.19 -14.89
N GLN A 261 22.69 30.88 -14.86
CA GLN A 261 22.33 29.95 -15.93
C GLN A 261 20.81 29.77 -15.99
N PHE A 262 20.14 29.71 -14.83
CA PHE A 262 18.68 29.64 -14.72
C PHE A 262 17.97 30.96 -15.08
N GLN A 263 18.64 32.10 -14.88
CA GLN A 263 18.17 33.42 -15.34
C GLN A 263 18.23 33.59 -16.86
N ASN A 264 18.94 32.70 -17.59
CA ASN A 264 18.93 32.73 -19.05
C ASN A 264 17.59 32.17 -19.57
N PRO A 265 16.75 32.97 -20.25
CA PRO A 265 15.44 32.54 -20.74
C PRO A 265 15.50 31.33 -21.68
N ILE A 266 16.64 31.13 -22.35
CA ILE A 266 16.87 30.02 -23.30
C ILE A 266 17.03 28.69 -22.54
N ILE A 267 17.68 28.70 -21.37
CA ILE A 267 17.84 27.52 -20.49
C ILE A 267 16.54 27.25 -19.72
N ARG A 268 15.81 28.32 -19.35
CA ARG A 268 14.56 28.23 -18.58
C ARG A 268 13.35 27.74 -19.41
N ASN A 269 13.33 28.04 -20.71
CA ASN A 269 12.41 27.43 -21.70
C ASN A 269 13.14 26.36 -22.54
N GLY A 270 14.08 25.65 -21.91
CA GLY A 270 14.88 24.63 -22.57
C GLY A 270 14.07 23.40 -22.96
N SER A 271 14.70 22.55 -23.77
CA SER A 271 14.14 21.30 -24.26
C SER A 271 13.69 20.35 -23.15
N VAL A 272 14.35 20.40 -21.98
CA VAL A 272 13.97 19.59 -20.81
C VAL A 272 12.59 19.99 -20.27
N GLN A 273 12.28 21.30 -20.21
CA GLN A 273 10.97 21.78 -19.77
C GLN A 273 9.87 21.41 -20.77
N THR A 274 10.17 21.39 -22.07
CA THR A 274 9.24 20.90 -23.10
C THR A 274 8.87 19.43 -22.83
N VAL A 275 9.85 18.59 -22.50
CA VAL A 275 9.63 17.17 -22.22
C VAL A 275 8.80 16.95 -20.95
N THR A 276 9.17 17.61 -19.85
CA THR A 276 8.45 17.45 -18.57
C THR A 276 7.01 17.96 -18.68
N ALA A 277 6.79 19.13 -19.28
CA ALA A 277 5.46 19.70 -19.44
C ALA A 277 4.53 18.84 -20.31
N ARG A 278 5.04 18.24 -21.39
CA ARG A 278 4.25 17.39 -22.29
C ARG A 278 3.89 16.03 -21.67
N THR A 279 4.79 15.48 -20.87
CA THR A 279 4.58 14.21 -20.14
C THR A 279 3.76 14.38 -18.86
N GLY A 280 3.49 15.62 -18.44
CA GLY A 280 2.68 15.92 -17.25
C GLY A 280 3.46 16.01 -15.94
N GLY A 281 4.79 16.06 -16.02
CA GLY A 281 5.68 16.32 -14.90
C GLY A 281 6.16 17.76 -14.84
N GLU A 282 7.16 18.01 -13.99
CA GLU A 282 7.69 19.36 -13.71
C GLU A 282 9.22 19.35 -13.67
N SER A 283 9.82 20.51 -13.95
CA SER A 283 11.27 20.75 -13.83
C SER A 283 11.56 21.62 -12.62
N PHE A 284 12.56 21.25 -11.83
CA PHE A 284 12.95 21.93 -10.60
C PHE A 284 14.41 22.39 -10.64
N GLU A 285 14.71 23.43 -9.87
CA GLU A 285 16.09 23.89 -9.65
C GLU A 285 16.72 23.18 -8.46
N ALA A 286 17.97 22.77 -8.62
CA ALA A 286 18.73 22.14 -7.54
C ALA A 286 19.09 23.15 -6.46
N GLY A 287 18.70 22.86 -5.21
CA GLY A 287 18.93 23.74 -4.06
C GLY A 287 17.67 24.47 -3.57
N ASP A 288 16.54 24.37 -4.28
CA ASP A 288 15.25 24.73 -3.69
C ASP A 288 14.82 23.66 -2.67
N PRO A 289 14.79 23.97 -1.37
CA PRO A 289 14.33 23.03 -0.36
C PRO A 289 12.88 22.57 -0.57
N ASN A 290 12.08 23.32 -1.33
CA ASN A 290 10.70 22.96 -1.67
C ASN A 290 10.58 22.10 -2.93
N ALA A 291 11.61 21.99 -3.77
CA ALA A 291 11.56 21.23 -5.01
C ALA A 291 11.30 19.75 -4.75
N LEU A 292 12.10 19.15 -3.86
CA LEU A 292 11.97 17.73 -3.52
C LEU A 292 10.63 17.45 -2.84
N ALA A 293 10.18 18.34 -1.95
CA ALA A 293 8.87 18.26 -1.29
C ALA A 293 7.71 18.34 -2.29
N THR A 294 7.85 19.14 -3.35
CA THR A 294 6.84 19.29 -4.41
C THR A 294 6.81 18.07 -5.33
N VAL A 295 7.97 17.53 -5.72
CA VAL A 295 8.07 16.23 -6.41
C VAL A 295 7.37 15.15 -5.60
N PHE A 296 7.65 15.06 -4.29
CA PHE A 296 7.02 14.10 -3.40
C PHE A 296 5.50 14.28 -3.35
N LYS A 297 5.03 15.52 -3.14
CA LYS A 297 3.60 15.82 -3.10
C LYS A 297 2.92 15.45 -4.40
N ARG A 298 3.54 15.75 -5.55
CA ARG A 298 2.97 15.47 -6.87
C ARG A 298 2.87 13.98 -7.13
N ILE A 299 3.90 13.21 -6.79
CA ILE A 299 3.87 11.76 -6.93
C ILE A 299 2.82 11.15 -5.97
N ASP A 300 2.69 11.68 -4.75
CA ASP A 300 1.65 11.25 -3.81
C ASP A 300 0.23 11.60 -4.28
N GLU A 301 0.05 12.71 -4.99
CA GLU A 301 -1.23 13.08 -5.63
C GLU A 301 -1.56 12.17 -6.81
N MET A 302 -0.60 11.85 -7.69
CA MET A 302 -0.79 10.88 -8.77
C MET A 302 -1.24 9.53 -8.20
N ARG A 303 -0.65 9.10 -7.07
CA ARG A 303 -1.05 7.88 -6.37
C ARG A 303 -2.49 7.87 -5.85
N ARG A 304 -2.98 9.00 -5.34
CA ARG A 304 -4.34 9.09 -4.80
C ARG A 304 -5.41 9.08 -5.89
N ALA A 305 -5.08 9.53 -7.10
CA ALA A 305 -5.99 9.52 -8.24
C ALA A 305 -6.23 8.09 -8.78
N GLU A 306 -5.28 7.17 -8.57
CA GLU A 306 -5.28 5.83 -9.15
C GLU A 306 -5.49 4.68 -8.15
N THR A 307 -5.85 4.98 -6.89
CA THR A 307 -6.27 3.96 -5.93
C THR A 307 -7.53 3.27 -6.44
N ASP A 308 -7.34 2.19 -7.22
CA ASP A 308 -8.39 1.28 -7.60
C ASP A 308 -8.91 0.63 -6.33
N LYS A 309 -10.21 0.81 -6.06
CA LYS A 309 -10.87 0.27 -4.88
C LYS A 309 -10.96 -1.24 -5.03
N GLN A 310 -9.88 -1.94 -4.72
CA GLN A 310 -9.90 -3.39 -4.76
C GLN A 310 -10.77 -3.93 -3.63
N ILE A 311 -11.57 -4.92 -4.00
CA ILE A 311 -12.58 -5.56 -3.16
C ILE A 311 -11.87 -6.25 -2.00
N ALA A 312 -12.40 -6.06 -0.78
CA ALA A 312 -11.98 -6.74 0.43
C ALA A 312 -11.73 -8.24 0.18
N SER A 313 -10.52 -8.71 0.49
CA SER A 313 -10.21 -10.14 0.44
C SER A 313 -11.02 -10.86 1.52
N THR A 314 -11.62 -11.99 1.17
CA THR A 314 -12.29 -12.85 2.16
C THR A 314 -11.21 -13.51 3.02
N LEU A 315 -11.27 -13.31 4.33
CA LEU A 315 -10.41 -13.95 5.31
C LEU A 315 -11.18 -15.08 5.98
N ASP A 316 -10.50 -16.19 6.22
CA ASP A 316 -11.07 -17.32 6.95
C ASP A 316 -11.21 -16.98 8.44
N ASP A 317 -12.42 -17.14 9.00
CA ASP A 317 -12.72 -16.88 10.41
C ASP A 317 -13.05 -18.16 11.16
N PHE A 318 -12.11 -19.12 11.20
CA PHE A 318 -12.30 -20.38 11.92
C PHE A 318 -12.15 -20.25 13.44
N ARG A 319 -11.42 -19.23 13.94
CA ARG A 319 -11.02 -19.12 15.35
C ARG A 319 -12.19 -19.20 16.35
N PRO A 320 -13.27 -18.40 16.24
CA PRO A 320 -14.35 -18.45 17.23
C PRO A 320 -15.09 -19.79 17.22
N PHE A 321 -15.25 -20.41 16.05
CA PHE A 321 -15.92 -21.70 15.90
C PHE A 321 -15.06 -22.86 16.40
N CYS A 322 -13.75 -22.84 16.19
CA CYS A 322 -12.83 -23.84 16.74
C CYS A 322 -12.81 -23.81 18.28
N ILE A 323 -12.79 -22.62 18.90
CA ILE A 323 -12.84 -22.48 20.36
C ILE A 323 -14.18 -23.01 20.89
N ALA A 324 -15.30 -22.63 20.27
CA ALA A 324 -16.63 -23.12 20.65
C ALA A 324 -16.72 -24.65 20.54
N GLY A 325 -16.21 -25.23 19.45
CA GLY A 325 -16.17 -26.67 19.23
C GLY A 325 -15.36 -27.39 20.31
N LEU A 326 -14.14 -26.92 20.58
CA LEU A 326 -13.26 -27.50 21.61
C LEU A 326 -13.91 -27.47 23.00
N VAL A 327 -14.49 -26.34 23.39
CA VAL A 327 -15.19 -26.19 24.67
C VAL A 327 -16.36 -27.17 24.76
N LEU A 328 -17.20 -27.27 23.73
CA LEU A 328 -18.34 -28.18 23.72
C LEU A 328 -17.93 -29.65 23.77
N THR A 329 -16.91 -30.05 23.01
CA THR A 329 -16.39 -31.42 23.06
C THR A 329 -15.73 -31.73 24.40
N GLY A 330 -15.03 -30.77 25.01
CA GLY A 330 -14.43 -30.90 26.34
C GLY A 330 -15.49 -31.08 27.43
N LEU A 331 -16.55 -30.27 27.39
CA LEU A 331 -17.70 -30.39 28.30
C LEU A 331 -18.45 -31.70 28.09
N ALA A 332 -18.63 -32.15 26.84
CA ALA A 332 -19.24 -33.44 26.54
C ALA A 332 -18.39 -34.60 27.07
N GLY A 333 -17.07 -34.52 26.93
CA GLY A 333 -16.12 -35.47 27.50
C GLY A 333 -16.20 -35.52 29.03
N PHE A 334 -16.19 -34.36 29.69
CA PHE A 334 -16.33 -34.30 31.15
C PHE A 334 -17.67 -34.86 31.64
N ALA A 335 -18.77 -34.53 30.95
CA ALA A 335 -20.09 -35.09 31.25
C ALA A 335 -20.14 -36.61 31.06
N SER A 336 -19.34 -37.18 30.15
CA SER A 336 -19.28 -38.62 29.95
C SER A 336 -18.63 -39.38 31.12
N PHE A 337 -17.75 -38.74 31.90
CA PHE A 337 -17.11 -39.35 33.07
C PHE A 337 -18.00 -39.37 34.33
N GLY A 338 -19.05 -38.55 34.41
CA GLY A 338 -19.85 -38.40 35.63
C GLY A 338 -21.37 -38.46 35.49
N LEU A 339 -21.92 -38.26 34.28
CA LEU A 339 -23.37 -38.09 34.06
C LEU A 339 -23.98 -39.03 33.02
N ARG A 340 -23.17 -39.73 32.20
CA ARG A 340 -23.69 -40.73 31.25
C ARG A 340 -23.70 -42.11 31.91
N TYR A 341 -24.89 -42.53 32.34
CA TYR A 341 -25.21 -43.94 32.51
C TYR A 341 -25.31 -44.58 31.11
N THR A 342 -24.31 -45.35 30.71
CA THR A 342 -24.39 -46.29 29.60
C THR A 342 -25.14 -47.53 30.09
N PRO A 343 -26.38 -47.79 29.63
CA PRO A 343 -27.01 -49.06 29.89
C PRO A 343 -26.37 -50.06 28.91
N TRP A 344 -25.41 -50.85 29.38
CA TRP A 344 -25.23 -52.19 28.84
C TRP A 344 -25.85 -53.19 29.81
#